data_AF-A0A1L9QLL1-F1
#
_entry.id   AF-A0A1L9QLL1-F1
#
_cell.length_a   1.000
_cell.length_b   1.000
_cell.length_c   1.000
_cell.angle_alpha   90.00
_cell.angle_beta   90.00
_cell.angle_gamma   90.00
#
_symmetry.space_group_name_H-M   'P 1'
#
loop_
_entity.id
_entity.type
_entity.pdbx_description
1 polymer ?
#
loop_
_entity_poly.entity_id
_entity_poly.type
_entity_poly.pdbx_seq_one_letter_code
_entity_poly.pdbx_strand_id
1 'polypeptide(L)'
;MSYLLDTNIVSLAVKDNFKIKAKLEAIKFQRRTIYMSCITYFEIRRGFLAIDAPKQREKFNQFCQDYPIIFLDDLVILEKAAEIHSNLRLRGLPIQTEDVLIAASAMIKDLIMVSNDSDLARVQGLSLENWSEL
;
A
#
# COMPACT_ATOMS: atom_id res chain seq x y z
N MET A 1 1.84 -15.49 -4.34
CA MET A 1 1.12 -14.26 -4.01
C MET A 1 1.84 -13.06 -4.58
N SER A 2 1.07 -12.09 -5.05
CA SER A 2 1.52 -10.77 -5.49
C SER A 2 1.45 -9.78 -4.32
N TYR A 3 1.93 -8.55 -4.51
CA TYR A 3 2.10 -7.58 -3.42
C TYR A 3 1.26 -6.32 -3.63
N LEU A 4 0.75 -5.72 -2.56
CA LEU A 4 0.14 -4.39 -2.55
C LEU A 4 0.98 -3.46 -1.68
N LEU A 5 1.52 -2.40 -2.27
CA LEU A 5 2.33 -1.44 -1.53
C LEU A 5 1.46 -0.39 -0.85
N ASP A 6 1.76 -0.15 0.42
CA ASP A 6 1.24 0.97 1.20
C ASP A 6 1.96 2.29 0.88
N THR A 7 1.38 3.40 1.30
CA THR A 7 1.83 4.77 1.02
C THR A 7 3.23 5.04 1.55
N ASN A 8 3.56 4.54 2.75
CA ASN A 8 4.90 4.70 3.31
C ASN A 8 5.98 4.01 2.44
N ILE A 9 5.70 2.81 1.91
CA ILE A 9 6.64 2.07 1.05
C ILE A 9 6.80 2.76 -0.30
N VAL A 10 5.71 3.21 -0.92
CA VAL A 10 5.76 3.98 -2.17
C VAL A 10 6.54 5.27 -1.98
N SER A 11 6.32 5.98 -0.86
CA SER A 11 7.10 7.19 -0.56
C SER A 11 8.60 6.90 -0.44
N LEU A 12 8.99 5.78 0.18
CA LEU A 12 10.40 5.39 0.29
C LEU A 12 11.00 5.00 -1.06
N ALA A 13 10.24 4.31 -1.91
CA ALA A 13 10.67 3.95 -3.26
C ALA A 13 10.94 5.18 -4.13
N VAL A 14 10.03 6.16 -4.11
CA VAL A 14 10.17 7.43 -4.85
C VAL A 14 11.33 8.28 -4.34
N LYS A 15 11.70 8.13 -3.06
CA LYS A 15 12.88 8.75 -2.43
C LYS A 15 14.19 7.96 -2.65
N ASP A 16 14.20 6.99 -3.56
CA ASP A 16 15.34 6.13 -3.87
C ASP A 16 15.90 5.33 -2.68
N ASN A 17 15.04 4.92 -1.75
CA ASN A 17 15.50 4.06 -0.67
C ASN A 17 16.08 2.75 -1.24
N PHE A 18 17.37 2.50 -0.99
CA PHE A 18 18.11 1.38 -1.54
C PHE A 18 17.51 0.03 -1.19
N LYS A 19 17.06 -0.16 0.06
CA LYS A 19 16.46 -1.43 0.52
C LYS A 19 15.16 -1.71 -0.22
N ILE A 20 14.28 -0.70 -0.33
CA ILE A 20 13.00 -0.85 -1.04
C ILE A 20 13.23 -1.13 -2.53
N LYS A 21 14.16 -0.42 -3.17
CA LYS A 21 14.51 -0.69 -4.58
C LYS A 21 15.02 -2.12 -4.79
N ALA A 22 15.91 -2.58 -3.93
CA ALA A 22 16.43 -3.96 -4.01
C ALA A 22 15.31 -5.00 -3.85
N LYS A 23 14.35 -4.77 -2.94
CA LYS A 23 13.17 -5.63 -2.79
C LYS A 23 12.28 -5.62 -4.02
N LEU A 24 11.95 -4.43 -4.57
CA LEU A 24 11.14 -4.31 -5.78
C LEU A 24 11.77 -5.08 -6.95
N GLU A 25 13.06 -4.93 -7.18
CA GLU A 25 13.78 -5.64 -8.25
C GLU A 25 13.83 -7.16 -8.00
N ALA A 26 14.04 -7.61 -6.75
CA ALA A 26 14.01 -9.02 -6.41
C ALA A 26 12.63 -9.67 -6.65
N ILE A 27 11.54 -8.96 -6.34
CA ILE A 27 10.18 -9.44 -6.59
C ILE A 27 9.86 -9.46 -8.09
N LYS A 28 10.29 -8.44 -8.84
CA LYS A 28 10.20 -8.44 -10.32
C LYS A 28 10.92 -9.64 -10.93
N PHE A 29 12.12 -9.97 -10.45
CA PHE A 29 12.88 -11.13 -10.91
C PHE A 29 12.14 -12.45 -10.67
N GLN A 30 11.37 -12.54 -9.58
CA GLN A 30 10.50 -13.68 -9.27
C GLN A 30 9.22 -13.73 -10.12
N ARG A 31 9.02 -12.81 -11.07
CA ARG A 31 7.83 -12.69 -11.92
C ARG A 31 6.53 -12.56 -11.12
N ARG A 32 6.60 -11.96 -9.92
CA ARG A 32 5.43 -11.61 -9.10
C ARG A 32 5.03 -10.17 -9.41
N THR A 33 3.73 -9.92 -9.42
CA THR A 33 3.21 -8.57 -9.67
C THR A 33 3.23 -7.75 -8.38
N ILE A 34 3.54 -6.47 -8.50
CA ILE A 34 3.46 -5.49 -7.42
C ILE A 34 2.42 -4.46 -7.84
N TYR A 35 1.48 -4.19 -6.94
CA TYR A 35 0.36 -3.28 -7.13
C TYR A 35 0.48 -2.07 -6.21
N MET A 36 -0.21 -1.00 -6.57
CA MET A 36 -0.46 0.16 -5.73
C MET A 36 -1.97 0.34 -5.54
N SER A 37 -2.43 0.76 -4.36
CA SER A 37 -3.83 1.14 -4.18
C SER A 37 -4.12 2.53 -4.78
N CYS A 38 -5.32 2.74 -5.31
CA CYS A 38 -5.75 4.08 -5.72
C CYS A 38 -5.76 5.08 -4.55
N ILE A 39 -5.91 4.60 -3.30
CA ILE A 39 -5.80 5.42 -2.08
C ILE A 39 -4.35 5.90 -1.91
N THR A 40 -3.38 4.99 -2.01
CA THR A 40 -1.96 5.35 -1.98
C THR A 40 -1.59 6.32 -3.10
N TYR A 41 -2.12 6.11 -4.31
CA TYR A 41 -1.94 7.05 -5.41
C TYR A 41 -2.43 8.45 -5.03
N PHE A 42 -3.65 8.54 -4.49
CA PHE A 42 -4.24 9.80 -4.05
C PHE A 42 -3.38 10.48 -2.99
N GLU A 43 -2.93 9.77 -1.96
CA GLU A 43 -2.11 10.28 -0.86
C GLU A 43 -0.76 10.85 -1.31
N ILE A 44 -0.06 10.12 -2.18
CA ILE A 44 1.21 10.60 -2.73
C ILE A 44 0.97 11.81 -3.65
N ARG A 45 -0.07 11.78 -4.49
CA ARG A 45 -0.38 12.87 -5.42
C ARG A 45 -0.75 14.16 -4.67
N ARG A 46 -1.58 14.10 -3.62
CA ARG A 46 -1.90 15.28 -2.80
C ARG A 46 -0.67 15.85 -2.11
N GLY A 47 0.25 15.00 -1.65
CA GLY A 47 1.51 15.44 -1.05
C GLY A 47 2.33 16.28 -2.04
N PHE A 48 2.46 15.83 -3.28
CA PHE A 48 3.17 16.55 -4.34
C PHE A 48 2.50 17.81 -4.88
N LEU A 49 1.19 17.95 -4.68
CA LEU A 49 0.47 19.20 -5.00
C LEU A 49 0.70 20.25 -3.91
N ALA A 50 1.01 19.84 -2.68
CA ALA A 50 1.26 20.74 -1.55
C ALA A 50 2.71 21.27 -1.49
N ILE A 51 3.66 20.62 -2.17
CA ILE A 51 5.08 20.98 -2.15
C ILE A 51 5.69 21.05 -3.55
N ASP A 52 6.69 21.91 -3.77
CA ASP A 52 7.43 21.92 -5.02
C ASP A 52 8.56 20.88 -5.03
N ALA A 53 8.29 19.71 -5.60
CA ALA A 53 9.23 18.59 -5.68
C ALA A 53 9.24 17.96 -7.09
N PRO A 54 9.69 18.68 -8.14
CA PRO A 54 9.56 18.24 -9.53
C PRO A 54 10.24 16.90 -9.83
N LYS A 55 11.41 16.64 -9.21
CA LYS A 55 12.14 15.38 -9.41
C LYS A 55 11.40 14.18 -8.85
N GLN A 56 10.84 14.30 -7.65
CA GLN A 56 10.08 13.22 -6.99
C GLN A 56 8.72 13.01 -7.67
N ARG A 57 8.08 14.09 -8.15
CA ARG A 57 6.87 13.99 -8.98
C ARG A 57 7.10 13.15 -10.22
N GLU A 58 8.18 13.41 -10.95
CA GLU A 58 8.49 12.67 -12.18
C GLU A 58 8.75 11.18 -11.88
N LYS A 59 9.50 10.88 -10.81
CA LYS A 59 9.71 9.50 -10.37
C LYS A 59 8.41 8.80 -10.00
N PHE A 60 7.50 9.50 -9.34
CA PHE A 60 6.19 8.92 -9.01
C PHE A 60 5.33 8.67 -10.25
N ASN A 61 5.37 9.56 -11.25
CA ASN A 61 4.69 9.32 -12.53
C ASN A 61 5.24 8.05 -13.21
N GLN A 62 6.55 7.85 -13.23
CA GLN A 62 7.18 6.63 -13.74
C GLN A 62 6.78 5.41 -12.92
N PHE A 63 6.76 5.53 -11.59
CA PHE A 63 6.30 4.47 -10.70
C PHE A 63 4.87 4.03 -11.03
N CYS A 64 3.97 4.96 -11.34
CA CYS A 64 2.59 4.64 -11.74
C CYS A 64 2.48 3.96 -13.12
N GLN A 65 3.50 4.08 -13.97
CA GLN A 65 3.57 3.35 -15.24
C GLN A 65 4.08 1.93 -15.04
N ASP A 66 4.99 1.73 -14.08
CA ASP A 66 5.60 0.44 -13.79
C ASP A 66 4.71 -0.51 -12.99
N TYR A 67 3.85 0.03 -12.12
CA TYR A 67 3.04 -0.76 -11.18
C TYR A 67 1.55 -0.51 -11.38
N PRO A 68 0.75 -1.55 -11.69
CA PRO A 68 -0.69 -1.41 -11.86
C PRO A 68 -1.39 -0.92 -10.58
N ILE A 69 -2.40 -0.06 -10.77
CA ILE A 69 -3.21 0.49 -9.68
C ILE A 69 -4.47 -0.35 -9.49
N ILE A 70 -4.76 -0.72 -8.24
CA ILE A 70 -6.02 -1.34 -7.82
C ILE A 70 -7.00 -0.24 -7.43
N PHE A 71 -8.15 -0.24 -8.08
CA PHE A 71 -9.25 0.68 -7.79
C PHE A 71 -10.20 0.09 -6.76
N LEU A 72 -10.93 0.96 -6.06
CA LEU A 72 -12.10 0.59 -5.25
C LEU A 72 -13.35 0.54 -6.14
N ASP A 73 -13.36 -0.42 -7.06
CA ASP A 73 -14.43 -0.63 -8.05
C ASP A 73 -15.34 -1.83 -7.70
N ASP A 74 -15.09 -2.47 -6.56
CA ASP A 74 -15.72 -3.70 -6.13
C ASP A 74 -16.32 -3.54 -4.73
N LEU A 75 -17.65 -3.72 -4.61
CA LEU A 75 -18.36 -3.63 -3.33
C LEU A 75 -17.84 -4.65 -2.30
N VAL A 76 -17.30 -5.80 -2.74
CA VAL A 76 -16.75 -6.80 -1.81
C VAL A 76 -15.56 -6.24 -1.04
N ILE A 77 -14.77 -5.35 -1.64
CA ILE A 77 -13.68 -4.64 -0.95
C ILE A 77 -14.25 -3.72 0.13
N LEU A 78 -15.33 -3.00 -0.18
CA LEU A 78 -15.93 -2.05 0.75
C LEU A 78 -16.62 -2.74 1.93
N GLU A 79 -17.31 -3.86 1.68
CA GLU A 79 -17.88 -4.69 2.75
C GLU A 79 -16.77 -5.23 3.67
N LYS A 80 -15.67 -5.73 3.09
CA LYS A 80 -14.51 -6.18 3.87
C LYS A 80 -13.90 -5.05 4.71
N ALA A 81 -13.80 -3.84 4.15
CA ALA A 81 -13.33 -2.67 4.87
C ALA A 81 -14.24 -2.31 6.05
N ALA A 82 -15.57 -2.37 5.86
CA ALA A 82 -16.54 -2.13 6.92
C ALA A 82 -16.43 -3.17 8.06
N GLU A 83 -16.25 -4.45 7.72
CA GLU A 83 -15.99 -5.52 8.68
C GLU A 83 -14.71 -5.28 9.49
N ILE A 84 -13.59 -4.98 8.83
CA ILE A 84 -12.31 -4.70 9.47
C ILE A 84 -12.44 -3.50 10.41
N HIS A 85 -13.01 -2.40 9.93
CA HIS A 85 -13.22 -1.19 10.73
C HIS A 85 -14.07 -1.47 11.98
N SER A 86 -15.18 -2.20 11.83
CA SER A 86 -16.05 -2.58 12.93
C SER A 86 -15.32 -3.45 13.95
N ASN A 87 -14.56 -4.46 13.50
CA ASN A 87 -13.76 -5.33 14.36
C ASN A 87 -12.74 -4.54 15.20
N LEU A 88 -11.96 -3.68 14.54
CA LEU A 88 -10.94 -2.86 15.20
C LEU A 88 -11.57 -1.90 16.21
N ARG A 89 -12.68 -1.25 15.86
CA ARG A 89 -13.41 -0.35 16.75
C ARG A 89 -13.94 -1.08 17.98
N LEU A 90 -14.57 -2.24 17.81
CA LEU A 90 -15.10 -3.05 18.92
C LEU A 90 -14.00 -3.55 19.86
N ARG A 91 -12.78 -3.75 19.35
CA ARG A 91 -11.60 -4.13 20.13
C ARG A 91 -10.88 -2.93 20.77
N GLY A 92 -11.30 -1.70 20.50
CA GLY A 92 -10.62 -0.49 20.99
C GLY A 92 -9.27 -0.21 20.34
N LEU A 93 -9.05 -0.71 19.11
CA LEU A 93 -7.79 -0.65 18.37
C LEU A 93 -7.97 -0.02 16.97
N PRO A 94 -8.61 1.17 16.83
CA PRO A 94 -8.84 1.76 15.53
C PRO A 94 -7.52 2.09 14.81
N ILE A 95 -7.55 2.06 13.47
CA ILE A 95 -6.49 2.53 12.58
C ILE A 95 -7.10 3.52 11.58
N GLN A 96 -6.29 4.15 10.71
CA GLN A 96 -6.81 5.12 9.75
C GLN A 96 -7.75 4.46 8.73
N THR A 97 -8.72 5.21 8.21
CA THR A 97 -9.73 4.63 7.29
C THR A 97 -9.08 4.23 5.96
N GLU A 98 -8.09 5.00 5.52
CA GLU A 98 -7.25 4.74 4.36
C GLU A 98 -6.54 3.38 4.49
N ASP A 99 -5.90 3.11 5.63
CA ASP A 99 -5.25 1.82 5.92
C ASP A 99 -6.24 0.65 5.88
N VAL A 100 -7.44 0.83 6.43
CA VAL A 100 -8.50 -0.18 6.38
C VAL A 100 -8.88 -0.49 4.94
N LEU A 101 -9.03 0.52 4.08
CA LEU A 101 -9.39 0.35 2.66
C LEU A 101 -8.27 -0.37 1.89
N ILE A 102 -7.01 -0.04 2.16
CA ILE A 102 -5.86 -0.69 1.52
C ILE A 102 -5.75 -2.16 2.00
N ALA A 103 -5.89 -2.41 3.31
CA ALA A 103 -5.86 -3.76 3.88
C ALA A 103 -6.99 -4.65 3.33
N ALA A 104 -8.21 -4.11 3.25
CA ALA A 104 -9.34 -4.81 2.64
C ALA A 104 -9.07 -5.16 1.18
N SER A 105 -8.51 -4.22 0.41
CA SER A 105 -8.12 -4.45 -0.99
C SER A 105 -7.11 -5.59 -1.11
N ALA A 106 -6.08 -5.62 -0.24
CA ALA A 106 -5.10 -6.69 -0.21
C ALA A 106 -5.75 -8.05 0.09
N MET A 107 -6.63 -8.12 1.10
CA MET A 107 -7.29 -9.36 1.50
C MET A 107 -8.21 -9.92 0.41
N ILE A 108 -9.04 -9.07 -0.22
CA ILE A 108 -9.97 -9.52 -1.26
C ILE A 108 -9.26 -9.94 -2.54
N LYS A 109 -8.11 -9.33 -2.86
CA LYS A 109 -7.32 -9.66 -4.06
C LYS A 109 -6.22 -10.71 -3.79
N ASP A 110 -6.18 -11.32 -2.60
CA ASP A 110 -5.18 -12.31 -2.18
C ASP A 110 -3.73 -11.82 -2.35
N LEU A 111 -3.46 -10.62 -1.84
CA LEU A 111 -2.17 -9.93 -1.92
C LEU A 111 -1.51 -9.83 -0.55
N ILE A 112 -0.18 -9.86 -0.55
CA ILE A 112 0.62 -9.49 0.61
C ILE A 112 0.68 -7.97 0.66
N MET A 113 0.14 -7.36 1.71
CA MET A 113 0.30 -5.93 1.97
C MET A 113 1.73 -5.67 2.45
N VAL A 114 2.39 -4.66 1.88
CA VAL A 114 3.72 -4.25 2.29
C VAL A 114 3.62 -2.87 2.94
N SER A 115 3.94 -2.79 4.22
CA SER A 115 3.88 -1.54 4.99
C SER A 115 4.92 -1.57 6.12
N ASN A 116 5.35 -0.38 6.55
CA ASN A 116 6.11 -0.22 7.79
C ASN A 116 5.25 0.26 8.97
N ASP A 117 3.94 0.36 8.80
CA ASP A 117 3.03 0.68 9.89
C ASP A 117 2.67 -0.57 10.70
N SER A 118 3.11 -0.62 11.95
CA SER A 118 2.83 -1.71 12.88
C SER A 118 1.34 -1.83 13.23
N ASP A 119 0.55 -0.76 13.07
CA ASP A 119 -0.87 -0.77 13.40
C ASP A 119 -1.67 -1.69 12.48
N LEU A 120 -1.21 -1.91 11.26
CA LEU A 120 -1.82 -2.86 10.31
C LEU A 120 -1.80 -4.31 10.82
N ALA A 121 -0.87 -4.67 11.72
CA ALA A 121 -0.86 -5.99 12.35
C ALA A 121 -2.10 -6.24 13.24
N ARG A 122 -2.87 -5.19 13.57
CA ARG A 122 -4.14 -5.31 14.30
C ARG A 122 -5.25 -5.93 13.45
N VAL A 123 -5.13 -5.87 12.12
CA VAL A 123 -6.09 -6.44 11.15
C VAL A 123 -5.91 -7.96 11.10
N GLN A 124 -6.90 -8.69 11.60
CA GLN A 124 -6.83 -10.15 11.65
C GLN A 124 -6.89 -10.77 10.25
N GLY A 125 -5.96 -11.68 9.95
CA GLY A 125 -5.91 -12.39 8.68
C GLY A 125 -5.23 -11.62 7.53
N LEU A 126 -4.74 -10.40 7.77
CA LEU A 126 -3.95 -9.65 6.79
C LEU A 126 -2.55 -10.28 6.65
N SER A 127 -2.17 -10.62 5.42
CA SER A 127 -0.78 -10.98 5.11
C SER A 127 0.05 -9.70 4.99
N LEU A 128 0.94 -9.47 5.96
CA LEU A 128 1.71 -8.22 6.09
C LEU A 128 3.21 -8.50 6.05
N GLU A 129 3.95 -7.74 5.24
CA GLU A 129 5.42 -7.71 5.23
C GLU A 129 5.93 -6.29 5.48
N ASN A 130 7.00 -6.16 6.26
CA ASN A 130 7.77 -4.93 6.37
C ASN A 130 9.08 -5.07 5.60
N TRP A 131 9.31 -4.21 4.59
CA TRP A 131 10.55 -4.20 3.79
C TRP A 131 11.58 -3.17 4.25
N SER A 132 11.22 -2.31 5.21
CA SER A 132 12.11 -1.25 5.73
C SER A 132 13.01 -1.74 6.87
N GLU A 133 12.57 -2.78 7.58
CA GLU A 133 13.28 -3.39 8.70
C GLU A 133 14.10 -4.61 8.24
N LEU A 134 15.36 -4.64 8.66
CA LEU A 134 16.24 -5.82 8.75
C LEU A 134 16.87 -5.77 10.13
#